data_AF-A0A1B8B179-F1
#
_entry.id   AF-A0A1B8B179-F1
#
_cell.length_a   1.000
_cell.length_b   1.000
_cell.length_c   1.000
_cell.angle_alpha   90.00
_cell.angle_beta   90.00
_cell.angle_gamma   90.00
#
_symmetry.space_group_name_H-M   'P 1'
#
loop_
_entity.id
_entity.type
_entity.pdbx_description
1 polymer ?
#
loop_
_entity_poly.entity_id
_entity_poly.type
_entity_poly.pdbx_seq_one_letter_code
_entity_poly.pdbx_strand_id
1 'polypeptide(L)'
;MIPLGAIILRDSQKVEDDHYAKLYTFLVKVESKQTKSTPISPKIKPCFRSLNLNLRTSAMASSTVPKTCKVITAETIAKGFLGEVKDTLAKIQGENPCTPTLAAFLANGDPAAVKYAEWSKKTCEENGFNFDLRTVDKELLEEEIMKANEDEDVDGMIVYYPIFPNNPSHDKYIQESVDLGKDVEGLRHQHIHNMYHNIRFIDPPENRKKSILPCTPLAVVKILEYLQIYNPILASGNRLYGKTITVINRSEVNGRPLAALLANDGATVYSVDITGVQVFTRGEGIKKARHLVQDKEGWKLEDCLPLSDVVIGGVPVESFKVPTELIREGAVCINFSSYRNFDGPAIKEKASIYVPSVGKVTIAILLRNLVRLIANRPSKDESQKNVEARAEAFADD
;
A
#
# COMPACT_ATOMS: atom_id res chain seq x y z
N MET A 1 4.43 -43.21 -41.53
CA MET A 1 5.52 -43.97 -42.16
C MET A 1 6.82 -43.30 -41.75
N ILE A 2 7.55 -43.94 -40.83
CA ILE A 2 8.91 -43.65 -40.32
C ILE A 2 9.87 -44.32 -41.37
N PRO A 3 11.14 -43.88 -41.65
CA PRO A 3 12.21 -44.04 -40.65
C PRO A 3 13.50 -43.18 -40.62
N LEU A 4 13.96 -43.06 -39.36
CA LEU A 4 15.29 -43.27 -38.73
C LEU A 4 16.62 -42.70 -39.28
N GLY A 5 17.41 -42.22 -38.31
CA GLY A 5 18.88 -42.39 -38.18
C GLY A 5 19.62 -41.08 -37.89
N ALA A 6 19.79 -40.61 -36.64
CA ALA A 6 20.79 -41.03 -35.62
C ALA A 6 22.26 -40.89 -36.08
N ILE A 7 23.13 -40.32 -35.21
CA ILE A 7 24.61 -40.07 -35.26
C ILE A 7 24.87 -38.55 -35.08
N ILE A 8 25.52 -37.95 -34.06
CA ILE A 8 26.47 -38.33 -33.00
C ILE A 8 26.37 -37.32 -31.83
N LEU A 9 26.44 -37.82 -30.59
CA LEU A 9 26.81 -37.08 -29.37
C LEU A 9 28.32 -36.79 -29.34
N ARG A 10 28.74 -35.54 -29.07
CA ARG A 10 29.91 -35.20 -28.22
C ARG A 10 30.15 -33.69 -28.08
N ASP A 11 30.48 -33.31 -26.84
CA ASP A 11 31.31 -32.17 -26.42
C ASP A 11 30.74 -30.74 -26.46
N SER A 12 29.95 -30.41 -25.43
CA SER A 12 29.73 -29.02 -24.96
C SER A 12 29.88 -28.91 -23.44
N GLN A 13 30.99 -29.43 -22.91
CA GLN A 13 31.46 -29.20 -21.54
C GLN A 13 32.95 -28.82 -21.63
N LYS A 14 33.25 -27.58 -22.05
CA LYS A 14 34.60 -26.97 -22.00
C LYS A 14 34.62 -25.51 -22.47
N VAL A 15 33.76 -24.64 -21.91
CA VAL A 15 33.89 -23.17 -22.13
C VAL A 15 33.55 -22.33 -20.87
N GLU A 16 33.48 -22.92 -19.68
CA GLU A 16 33.06 -22.20 -18.45
C GLU A 16 34.13 -22.01 -17.37
N ASP A 17 35.37 -22.49 -17.56
CA ASP A 17 36.40 -22.44 -16.49
C ASP A 17 37.52 -21.38 -16.68
N ASP A 18 37.54 -20.61 -17.76
CA ASP A 18 38.69 -19.72 -18.07
C ASP A 18 38.46 -18.22 -17.75
N HIS A 19 37.26 -17.86 -17.26
CA HIS A 19 36.91 -16.47 -16.92
C HIS A 19 36.93 -16.16 -15.41
N TYR A 20 36.93 -17.16 -14.52
CA TYR A 20 36.99 -16.96 -13.06
C TYR A 20 38.42 -16.88 -12.49
N ALA A 21 39.44 -17.33 -13.22
CA ALA A 21 40.84 -17.30 -12.75
C ALA A 21 41.54 -15.93 -12.89
N LYS A 22 40.97 -14.99 -13.66
CA LYS A 22 41.60 -13.67 -13.94
C LYS A 22 41.20 -12.54 -12.98
N LEU A 23 40.14 -12.69 -12.17
CA LEU A 23 39.79 -11.67 -11.16
C LEU A 23 40.46 -11.88 -9.79
N TYR A 24 40.79 -13.12 -9.42
CA TYR A 24 41.42 -13.41 -8.12
C TYR A 24 42.91 -13.07 -8.04
N THR A 25 43.58 -12.88 -9.18
CA THR A 25 45.02 -12.57 -9.23
C THR A 25 45.31 -11.06 -9.07
N PHE A 26 44.28 -10.20 -9.09
CA PHE A 26 44.45 -8.74 -8.98
C PHE A 26 44.32 -8.20 -7.54
N LEU A 27 43.75 -8.98 -6.61
CA LEU A 27 43.46 -8.54 -5.24
C LEU A 27 44.46 -9.00 -4.17
N VAL A 28 45.46 -9.81 -4.51
CA VAL A 28 46.49 -10.32 -3.56
C VAL A 28 47.85 -9.62 -3.73
N LYS A 29 47.93 -8.53 -4.52
CA LYS A 29 49.21 -7.84 -4.82
C LYS A 29 49.30 -6.40 -4.32
N VAL A 30 48.54 -6.06 -3.26
CA VAL A 30 48.64 -4.76 -2.55
C VAL A 30 48.80 -4.98 -1.04
N GLU A 31 49.74 -5.83 -0.65
CA GLU A 31 50.42 -5.76 0.65
C GLU A 31 51.87 -6.17 0.42
N SER A 32 52.78 -5.19 0.34
CA SER A 32 54.22 -5.31 0.63
C SER A 32 55.02 -4.15 0.02
N LYS A 33 55.08 -3.01 0.71
CA LYS A 33 56.25 -2.12 0.64
C LYS A 33 56.62 -1.63 2.03
N GLN A 34 57.33 -2.48 2.77
CA GLN A 34 58.27 -2.06 3.80
C GLN A 34 59.48 -1.39 3.12
N THR A 35 59.89 -0.22 3.63
CA THR A 35 61.24 0.31 3.43
C THR A 35 61.82 0.70 4.80
N LYS A 36 63.11 0.41 4.99
CA LYS A 36 63.88 0.51 6.25
C LYS A 36 64.77 1.76 6.29
N SER A 37 65.09 2.17 7.54
CA SER A 37 66.27 2.95 8.03
C SER A 37 66.14 4.48 7.97
N THR A 38 66.55 5.33 8.93
CA THR A 38 67.55 5.29 10.04
C THR A 38 67.13 6.24 11.19
N PRO A 39 67.76 6.20 12.39
CA PRO A 39 67.29 6.88 13.61
C PRO A 39 67.99 8.22 13.90
N ILE A 40 67.25 9.23 14.35
CA ILE A 40 67.79 10.46 14.95
C ILE A 40 66.97 10.77 16.21
N SER A 41 67.66 10.88 17.35
CA SER A 41 67.13 11.39 18.62
C SER A 41 67.36 12.91 18.70
N PRO A 42 66.53 13.68 19.44
CA PRO A 42 66.93 13.98 20.82
C PRO A 42 65.78 14.21 21.84
N LYS A 43 66.07 13.74 23.07
CA LYS A 43 65.77 14.29 24.42
C LYS A 43 64.65 15.33 24.57
N ILE A 44 63.54 14.96 25.24
CA ILE A 44 62.76 15.84 26.13
C ILE A 44 62.33 15.05 27.38
N LYS A 45 62.53 15.66 28.56
CA LYS A 45 62.33 15.11 29.92
C LYS A 45 60.84 14.85 30.25
N PRO A 46 60.50 13.87 31.11
CA PRO A 46 59.12 13.66 31.55
C PRO A 46 58.81 14.58 32.75
N CYS A 47 57.74 15.38 32.64
CA CYS A 47 57.14 16.07 33.77
C CYS A 47 56.00 15.20 34.31
N PHE A 48 56.31 14.37 35.32
CA PHE A 48 55.28 13.68 36.10
C PHE A 48 54.57 14.70 36.99
N ARG A 49 53.28 14.93 36.75
CA ARG A 49 52.36 15.55 37.72
C ARG A 49 51.21 14.59 37.93
N SER A 50 51.18 13.99 39.12
CA SER A 50 50.08 13.16 39.60
C SER A 50 48.80 13.98 39.68
N LEU A 51 47.77 13.61 38.92
CA LEU A 51 46.39 13.96 39.25
C LEU A 51 45.65 12.67 39.58
N ASN A 52 45.25 12.56 40.84
CA ASN A 52 44.33 11.55 41.35
C ASN A 52 42.99 11.68 40.61
N LEU A 53 42.68 10.72 39.74
CA LEU A 53 41.36 10.59 39.15
C LEU A 53 40.47 9.82 40.12
N ASN A 54 39.72 10.55 40.95
CA ASN A 54 38.61 9.99 41.70
C ASN A 54 37.56 9.47 40.69
N LEU A 55 37.51 8.16 40.49
CA LEU A 55 36.36 7.50 39.85
C LEU A 55 35.13 7.71 40.73
N ARG A 56 34.36 8.75 40.45
CA ARG A 56 32.95 8.79 40.81
C ARG A 56 32.20 7.98 39.77
N THR A 57 31.72 6.81 40.17
CA THR A 57 30.66 6.07 39.50
C THR A 57 29.40 6.93 39.49
N SER A 58 29.28 7.80 38.48
CA SER A 58 27.99 8.38 38.15
C SER A 58 27.17 7.26 37.52
N ALA A 59 26.19 6.75 38.27
CA ALA A 59 25.12 5.94 37.72
C ALA A 59 24.63 6.66 36.45
N MET A 60 24.70 5.98 35.30
CA MET A 60 24.02 6.43 34.10
C MET A 60 22.54 6.47 34.46
N ALA A 61 22.04 7.68 34.75
CA ALA A 61 20.62 7.92 34.74
C ALA A 61 20.13 7.44 33.37
N SER A 62 19.24 6.43 33.39
CA SER A 62 18.46 6.03 32.23
C SER A 62 17.89 7.30 31.62
N SER A 63 18.49 7.76 30.53
CA SER A 63 17.96 8.87 29.77
C SER A 63 16.70 8.35 29.14
N THR A 64 15.56 8.63 29.76
CA THR A 64 14.25 8.38 29.17
C THR A 64 14.24 9.10 27.83
N VAL A 65 14.35 8.35 26.74
CA VAL A 65 14.19 8.88 25.39
C VAL A 65 12.84 9.59 25.37
N PRO A 66 12.77 10.88 24.98
CA PRO A 66 11.49 11.58 24.98
C PRO A 66 10.48 10.82 24.12
N LYS A 67 9.26 10.64 24.64
CA LYS A 67 8.18 9.96 23.93
C LYS A 67 7.78 10.80 22.71
N THR A 68 8.31 10.45 21.54
CA THR A 68 8.21 11.26 20.31
C THR A 68 7.20 10.75 19.28
N CYS A 69 6.33 9.77 19.63
CA CYS A 69 5.38 9.25 18.65
C CYS A 69 4.40 10.34 18.17
N LYS A 70 4.45 10.63 16.87
CA LYS A 70 3.53 11.57 16.23
C LYS A 70 2.26 10.83 15.84
N VAL A 71 1.16 11.17 16.50
CA VAL A 71 -0.17 10.65 16.12
C VAL A 71 -0.74 11.51 15.00
N ILE A 72 -1.04 10.90 13.86
CA ILE A 72 -1.63 11.59 12.70
C ILE A 72 -3.02 11.01 12.45
N THR A 73 -4.02 11.88 12.37
CA THR A 73 -5.41 11.48 12.17
C THR A 73 -5.73 11.37 10.68
N ALA A 74 -6.62 10.43 10.33
CA ALA A 74 -7.13 10.28 8.97
C ALA A 74 -7.72 11.58 8.41
N GLU A 75 -8.33 12.40 9.27
CA GLU A 75 -8.92 13.69 8.91
C GLU A 75 -7.88 14.68 8.36
N THR A 76 -6.72 14.76 9.01
CA THR A 76 -5.65 15.67 8.61
C THR A 76 -5.15 15.32 7.20
N ILE A 77 -5.06 14.02 6.91
CA ILE A 77 -4.60 13.51 5.62
C ILE A 77 -5.70 13.68 4.55
N ALA A 78 -6.93 13.30 4.87
CA ALA A 78 -8.06 13.32 3.95
C ALA A 78 -8.39 14.72 3.43
N LYS A 79 -8.18 15.78 4.23
CA LYS A 79 -8.45 17.16 3.84
C LYS A 79 -7.70 17.57 2.56
N GLY A 80 -6.45 17.14 2.38
CA GLY A 80 -5.68 17.43 1.18
C GLY A 80 -6.30 16.77 -0.05
N PHE A 81 -6.55 15.46 0.05
CA PHE A 81 -7.15 14.68 -1.04
C PHE A 81 -8.57 15.14 -1.42
N LEU A 82 -9.38 15.57 -0.45
CA LEU A 82 -10.71 16.11 -0.73
C LEU A 82 -10.64 17.44 -1.50
N GLY A 83 -9.62 18.27 -1.25
CA GLY A 83 -9.35 19.47 -2.05
C GLY A 83 -9.00 19.10 -3.49
N GLU A 84 -8.07 18.16 -3.68
CA GLU A 84 -7.69 17.66 -5.01
C GLU A 84 -8.88 17.07 -5.77
N VAL A 85 -9.76 16.35 -5.09
CA VAL A 85 -11.00 15.78 -5.67
C VAL A 85 -11.91 16.88 -6.20
N LYS A 86 -12.12 17.96 -5.43
CA LYS A 86 -12.96 19.11 -5.86
C LYS A 86 -12.35 19.80 -7.08
N ASP A 87 -11.05 20.06 -7.04
CA ASP A 87 -10.34 20.73 -8.13
C ASP A 87 -10.36 19.89 -9.41
N THR A 88 -10.17 18.57 -9.27
CA THR A 88 -10.22 17.62 -10.39
C THR A 88 -11.64 17.53 -10.96
N LEU A 89 -12.66 17.45 -10.09
CA LEU A 89 -14.05 17.41 -10.52
C LEU A 89 -14.43 18.65 -11.32
N ALA A 90 -14.06 19.84 -10.82
CA ALA A 90 -14.31 21.10 -11.51
C ALA A 90 -13.63 21.14 -12.89
N LYS A 91 -12.40 20.61 -13.02
CA LYS A 91 -11.69 20.53 -14.30
C LYS A 91 -12.37 19.60 -15.31
N ILE A 92 -12.87 18.43 -14.88
CA ILE A 92 -13.43 17.44 -15.81
C ILE A 92 -14.86 17.78 -16.29
N GLN A 93 -15.59 18.62 -15.54
CA GLN A 93 -16.99 18.96 -15.84
C GLN A 93 -17.13 20.15 -16.80
N GLY A 94 -16.12 21.01 -16.91
CA GLY A 94 -16.12 22.13 -17.84
C GLY A 94 -17.32 23.08 -17.64
N GLU A 95 -17.96 23.48 -18.74
CA GLU A 95 -19.00 24.52 -18.74
C GLU A 95 -20.38 24.06 -18.25
N ASN A 96 -20.63 22.74 -18.17
CA ASN A 96 -21.91 22.16 -17.71
C ASN A 96 -21.71 21.29 -16.47
N PRO A 97 -21.51 21.89 -15.29
CA PRO A 97 -21.32 21.13 -14.05
C PRO A 97 -22.60 20.39 -13.65
N CYS A 98 -22.46 19.10 -13.37
CA CYS A 98 -23.52 18.27 -12.79
C CYS A 98 -23.03 17.73 -11.45
N THR A 99 -23.84 17.75 -10.41
CA THR A 99 -23.43 17.19 -9.11
C THR A 99 -23.44 15.66 -9.20
N PRO A 100 -22.29 14.96 -9.07
CA PRO A 100 -22.29 13.51 -9.24
C PRO A 100 -23.01 12.80 -8.11
N THR A 101 -23.68 11.70 -8.41
CA THR A 101 -24.45 10.93 -7.42
C THR A 101 -23.78 9.61 -7.08
N LEU A 102 -23.51 9.41 -5.79
CA LEU A 102 -23.06 8.14 -5.23
C LEU A 102 -24.23 7.41 -4.58
N ALA A 103 -24.64 6.29 -5.16
CA ALA A 103 -25.59 5.38 -4.53
C ALA A 103 -24.88 4.50 -3.50
N ALA A 104 -25.45 4.35 -2.31
CA ALA A 104 -24.85 3.65 -1.19
C ALA A 104 -25.81 2.61 -0.63
N PHE A 105 -25.40 1.35 -0.59
CA PHE A 105 -26.24 0.22 -0.17
C PHE A 105 -25.85 -0.28 1.22
N LEU A 106 -26.76 -0.14 2.17
CA LEU A 106 -26.62 -0.67 3.52
C LEU A 106 -27.62 -1.82 3.70
N ALA A 107 -27.10 -3.05 3.73
CA ALA A 107 -27.90 -4.28 3.85
C ALA A 107 -27.57 -5.10 5.12
N ASN A 108 -26.88 -4.48 6.08
CA ASN A 108 -26.58 -5.10 7.37
C ASN A 108 -26.95 -4.14 8.52
N GLY A 109 -27.16 -4.71 9.70
CA GLY A 109 -27.48 -3.97 10.92
C GLY A 109 -26.26 -3.68 11.80
N ASP A 110 -25.03 -3.80 11.28
CA ASP A 110 -23.81 -3.57 12.08
C ASP A 110 -23.70 -2.08 12.46
N PRO A 111 -23.69 -1.72 13.76
CA PRO A 111 -23.53 -0.34 14.20
C PRO A 111 -22.27 0.35 13.65
N ALA A 112 -21.20 -0.40 13.35
CA ALA A 112 -20.00 0.16 12.75
C ALA A 112 -20.22 0.56 11.29
N ALA A 113 -20.92 -0.28 10.51
CA ALA A 113 -21.27 0.00 9.13
C ALA A 113 -22.25 1.18 9.02
N VAL A 114 -23.28 1.24 9.88
CA VAL A 114 -24.23 2.36 9.94
C VAL A 114 -23.50 3.69 10.17
N LYS A 115 -22.62 3.76 11.18
CA LYS A 115 -21.83 4.97 11.45
C LYS A 115 -20.92 5.35 10.30
N TYR A 116 -20.29 4.35 9.66
CA TYR A 116 -19.44 4.60 8.51
C TYR A 116 -20.25 5.12 7.31
N ALA A 117 -21.47 4.64 7.10
CA ALA A 117 -22.39 5.14 6.07
C ALA A 117 -22.82 6.59 6.35
N GLU A 118 -23.14 6.93 7.60
CA GLU A 118 -23.47 8.31 8.00
C GLU A 118 -22.29 9.27 7.77
N TRP A 119 -21.07 8.85 8.12
CA TRP A 119 -19.86 9.64 7.87
C TRP A 119 -19.55 9.79 6.38
N SER A 120 -19.77 8.73 5.60
CA SER A 120 -19.62 8.75 4.15
C SER A 120 -20.59 9.75 3.52
N LYS A 121 -21.88 9.68 3.92
CA LYS A 121 -22.91 10.63 3.50
C LYS A 121 -22.50 12.07 3.76
N LYS A 122 -22.18 12.38 5.03
CA LYS A 122 -21.77 13.72 5.43
C LYS A 122 -20.57 14.22 4.64
N THR A 123 -19.55 13.37 4.46
CA THR A 123 -18.34 13.75 3.72
C THR A 123 -18.64 14.00 2.24
N CYS A 124 -19.50 13.19 1.62
CA CYS A 124 -19.87 13.38 0.21
C CYS A 124 -20.63 14.70 0.01
N GLU A 125 -21.65 14.96 0.84
CA GLU A 125 -22.48 16.17 0.78
C GLU A 125 -21.65 17.45 1.02
N GLU A 126 -20.77 17.45 2.04
CA GLU A 126 -19.85 18.57 2.33
C GLU A 126 -18.83 18.83 1.20
N ASN A 127 -18.63 17.84 0.32
CA ASN A 127 -17.69 17.93 -0.79
C ASN A 127 -18.33 18.08 -2.17
N GLY A 128 -19.64 18.34 -2.22
CA GLY A 128 -20.34 18.64 -3.47
C GLY A 128 -20.71 17.41 -4.28
N PHE A 129 -20.99 16.29 -3.60
CA PHE A 129 -21.52 15.06 -4.20
C PHE A 129 -22.91 14.78 -3.64
N ASN A 130 -23.82 14.30 -4.49
CA ASN A 130 -25.08 13.75 -4.05
C ASN A 130 -24.84 12.36 -3.45
N PHE A 131 -25.53 12.04 -2.35
CA PHE A 131 -25.39 10.76 -1.68
C PHE A 131 -26.76 10.12 -1.45
N ASP A 132 -27.04 9.06 -2.19
CA ASP A 132 -28.29 8.31 -2.13
C ASP A 132 -28.09 7.07 -1.25
N LEU A 133 -28.39 7.20 0.04
CA LEU A 133 -28.29 6.09 1.00
C LEU A 133 -29.55 5.22 0.95
N ARG A 134 -29.41 3.99 0.44
CA ARG A 134 -30.45 2.98 0.35
C ARG A 134 -30.22 1.91 1.42
N THR A 135 -31.04 1.94 2.47
CA THR A 135 -31.13 0.83 3.42
C THR A 135 -32.05 -0.22 2.82
N VAL A 136 -31.49 -1.36 2.45
CA VAL A 136 -32.20 -2.42 1.72
C VAL A 136 -32.14 -3.72 2.48
N ASP A 137 -33.18 -4.53 2.29
CA ASP A 137 -33.17 -5.90 2.76
C ASP A 137 -32.15 -6.72 1.93
N LYS A 138 -31.40 -7.62 2.56
CA LYS A 138 -30.31 -8.36 1.91
C LYS A 138 -30.84 -9.28 0.79
N GLU A 139 -32.10 -9.71 0.85
CA GLU A 139 -32.75 -10.50 -0.19
C GLU A 139 -33.10 -9.67 -1.44
N LEU A 140 -33.26 -8.35 -1.31
CA LEU A 140 -33.57 -7.42 -2.42
C LEU A 140 -32.35 -6.65 -2.93
N LEU A 141 -31.20 -6.76 -2.24
CA LEU A 141 -30.00 -6.00 -2.54
C LEU A 141 -29.53 -6.14 -3.99
N GLU A 142 -29.54 -7.37 -4.53
CA GLU A 142 -29.10 -7.61 -5.90
C GLU A 142 -30.00 -6.89 -6.92
N GLU A 143 -31.32 -6.92 -6.73
CA GLU A 143 -32.27 -6.25 -7.61
C GLU A 143 -32.05 -4.73 -7.61
N GLU A 144 -31.82 -4.15 -6.43
CA GLU A 144 -31.55 -2.72 -6.27
C GLU A 144 -30.20 -2.30 -6.87
N ILE A 145 -29.18 -3.16 -6.79
CA ILE A 145 -27.90 -2.97 -7.48
C ILE A 145 -28.11 -2.98 -9.00
N MET A 146 -28.89 -3.92 -9.53
CA MET A 146 -29.19 -4.00 -10.97
C MET A 146 -29.92 -2.76 -11.47
N LYS A 147 -30.92 -2.27 -10.71
CA LYS A 147 -31.59 -0.99 -11.03
C LYS A 147 -30.61 0.18 -11.06
N ALA A 148 -29.74 0.29 -10.06
CA ALA A 148 -28.74 1.36 -9.99
C ALA A 148 -27.64 1.26 -11.06
N ASN A 149 -27.34 0.05 -11.56
CA ASN A 149 -26.45 -0.14 -12.70
C ASN A 149 -27.02 0.50 -13.98
N GLU A 150 -28.33 0.41 -14.19
CA GLU A 150 -29.03 0.95 -15.37
C GLU A 150 -29.39 2.44 -15.24
N ASP A 151 -29.41 2.97 -14.02
CA ASP A 151 -29.77 4.37 -13.73
C ASP A 151 -28.68 5.37 -14.20
N GLU A 152 -28.99 6.21 -15.19
CA GLU A 152 -28.07 7.23 -15.71
C GLU A 152 -27.75 8.35 -14.70
N ASP A 153 -28.62 8.56 -13.71
CA ASP A 153 -28.42 9.57 -12.66
C ASP A 153 -27.46 9.10 -11.56
N VAL A 154 -27.07 7.81 -11.56
CA VAL A 154 -26.09 7.22 -10.63
C VAL A 154 -24.69 7.20 -11.26
N ASP A 155 -23.76 7.94 -10.64
CA ASP A 155 -22.37 8.01 -11.12
C ASP A 155 -21.46 6.92 -10.52
N GLY A 156 -21.78 6.44 -9.33
CA GLY A 156 -21.05 5.36 -8.69
C GLY A 156 -21.84 4.70 -7.57
N MET A 157 -21.31 3.57 -7.09
CA MET A 157 -21.95 2.69 -6.12
C MET A 157 -20.97 2.22 -5.05
N ILE A 158 -21.37 2.31 -3.79
CA ILE A 158 -20.67 1.73 -2.63
C ILE A 158 -21.59 0.74 -1.92
N VAL A 159 -21.04 -0.40 -1.49
CA VAL A 159 -21.79 -1.43 -0.75
C VAL A 159 -21.13 -1.68 0.60
N TYR A 160 -21.89 -1.61 1.70
CA TYR A 160 -21.32 -1.81 3.04
C TYR A 160 -21.25 -3.30 3.40
N TYR A 161 -20.03 -3.84 3.37
CA TYR A 161 -19.71 -5.21 3.79
C TYR A 161 -19.35 -5.31 5.29
N PRO A 162 -19.44 -6.51 5.90
CA PRO A 162 -19.97 -7.76 5.34
C PRO A 162 -21.51 -7.77 5.33
N ILE A 163 -22.12 -8.38 4.32
CA ILE A 163 -23.58 -8.57 4.24
C ILE A 163 -23.92 -9.99 4.69
N PHE A 164 -23.13 -10.96 4.23
CA PHE A 164 -23.27 -12.37 4.55
C PHE A 164 -22.04 -12.87 5.33
N PRO A 165 -21.95 -12.61 6.65
CA PRO A 165 -20.74 -12.91 7.45
C PRO A 165 -20.32 -14.39 7.43
N ASN A 166 -21.27 -15.31 7.25
CA ASN A 166 -21.02 -16.75 7.16
C ASN A 166 -20.88 -17.26 5.71
N ASN A 167 -21.00 -16.39 4.70
CA ASN A 167 -20.89 -16.75 3.30
C ASN A 167 -20.13 -15.67 2.49
N PRO A 168 -18.80 -15.58 2.65
CA PRO A 168 -17.98 -14.59 1.94
C PRO A 168 -18.06 -14.69 0.41
N SER A 169 -18.37 -15.88 -0.12
CA SER A 169 -18.59 -16.08 -1.56
C SER A 169 -19.79 -15.30 -2.07
N HIS A 170 -20.81 -15.09 -1.24
CA HIS A 170 -21.98 -14.31 -1.60
C HIS A 170 -21.67 -12.81 -1.59
N ASP A 171 -20.91 -12.31 -0.61
CA ASP A 171 -20.40 -10.93 -0.64
C ASP A 171 -19.58 -10.68 -1.92
N LYS A 172 -18.74 -11.64 -2.33
CA LYS A 172 -18.00 -11.58 -3.59
C LYS A 172 -18.91 -11.59 -4.82
N TYR A 173 -19.99 -12.36 -4.81
CA TYR A 173 -20.98 -12.32 -5.89
C TYR A 173 -21.59 -10.92 -6.01
N ILE A 174 -22.00 -10.31 -4.89
CA ILE A 174 -22.51 -8.93 -4.87
C ILE A 174 -21.48 -7.93 -5.41
N GLN A 175 -20.19 -8.09 -5.08
CA GLN A 175 -19.11 -7.26 -5.64
C GLN A 175 -19.07 -7.34 -7.18
N GLU A 176 -19.22 -8.54 -7.75
CA GLU A 176 -19.22 -8.74 -9.20
C GLU A 176 -20.48 -8.21 -9.91
N SER A 177 -21.59 -8.06 -9.18
CA SER A 177 -22.84 -7.52 -9.74
C SER A 177 -22.81 -6.00 -9.95
N VAL A 178 -21.87 -5.27 -9.34
CA VAL A 178 -21.75 -3.81 -9.51
C VAL A 178 -21.10 -3.47 -10.87
N ASP A 179 -21.64 -2.50 -11.61
CA ASP A 179 -21.06 -2.08 -12.89
C ASP A 179 -19.61 -1.56 -12.75
N LEU A 180 -18.75 -1.80 -13.75
CA LEU A 180 -17.31 -1.56 -13.68
C LEU A 180 -17.02 -0.06 -13.70
N GLY A 181 -17.87 0.68 -14.42
CA GLY A 181 -17.86 2.13 -14.51
C GLY A 181 -18.56 2.81 -13.34
N LYS A 182 -19.15 2.06 -12.40
CA LYS A 182 -19.81 2.56 -11.19
C LYS A 182 -19.20 2.01 -9.90
N ASP A 183 -18.40 0.95 -9.93
CA ASP A 183 -17.69 0.39 -8.77
C ASP A 183 -16.58 1.34 -8.28
N VAL A 184 -16.92 2.25 -7.36
CA VAL A 184 -15.96 3.25 -6.83
C VAL A 184 -14.98 2.63 -5.83
N GLU A 185 -15.31 1.46 -5.28
CA GLU A 185 -14.47 0.76 -4.31
C GLU A 185 -13.36 -0.03 -5.00
N GLY A 186 -13.53 -0.38 -6.28
CA GLY A 186 -12.58 -1.16 -7.06
C GLY A 186 -12.56 -2.64 -6.66
N LEU A 187 -13.71 -3.18 -6.22
CA LEU A 187 -13.85 -4.54 -5.72
C LEU A 187 -14.16 -5.57 -6.81
N ARG A 188 -14.64 -5.14 -7.99
CA ARG A 188 -14.83 -6.04 -9.12
C ARG A 188 -13.53 -6.70 -9.53
N HIS A 189 -13.63 -7.97 -9.94
CA HIS A 189 -12.48 -8.78 -10.30
C HIS A 189 -11.57 -8.12 -11.33
N GLN A 190 -12.13 -7.41 -12.31
CA GLN A 190 -11.35 -6.73 -13.34
C GLN A 190 -10.39 -5.68 -12.77
N HIS A 191 -10.83 -4.84 -11.81
CA HIS A 191 -9.98 -3.82 -11.18
C HIS A 191 -8.87 -4.49 -10.35
N ILE A 192 -9.22 -5.52 -9.58
CA ILE A 192 -8.28 -6.30 -8.78
C ILE A 192 -7.25 -7.03 -9.67
N HIS A 193 -7.70 -7.63 -10.77
CA HIS A 193 -6.87 -8.31 -11.75
C HIS A 193 -5.86 -7.35 -12.37
N ASN A 194 -6.34 -6.17 -12.80
CA ASN A 194 -5.50 -5.14 -13.39
C ASN A 194 -4.44 -4.67 -12.40
N MET A 195 -4.81 -4.43 -11.14
CA MET A 195 -3.89 -4.09 -10.06
C MET A 195 -2.79 -5.15 -9.90
N TYR A 196 -3.15 -6.44 -9.80
CA TYR A 196 -2.17 -7.52 -9.62
C TYR A 196 -1.25 -7.72 -10.83
N HIS A 197 -1.63 -7.24 -12.01
CA HIS A 197 -0.87 -7.38 -13.25
C HIS A 197 -0.27 -6.05 -13.72
N ASN A 198 -0.37 -5.02 -12.89
CA ASN A 198 0.14 -3.69 -13.17
C ASN A 198 -0.41 -3.12 -14.50
N ILE A 199 -1.63 -3.52 -14.87
CA ILE A 199 -2.36 -3.03 -16.04
C ILE A 199 -2.95 -1.68 -15.67
N ARG A 200 -2.56 -0.63 -16.41
CA ARG A 200 -2.92 0.75 -16.10
C ARG A 200 -4.23 1.20 -16.74
N PHE A 201 -4.63 0.58 -17.83
CA PHE A 201 -5.78 0.99 -18.63
C PHE A 201 -6.72 -0.19 -18.88
N ILE A 202 -8.02 0.08 -18.93
CA ILE A 202 -9.07 -0.93 -19.18
C ILE A 202 -9.45 -1.04 -20.65
N ASP A 203 -8.97 -0.12 -21.49
CA ASP A 203 -9.27 -0.01 -22.92
C ASP A 203 -7.99 -0.08 -23.78
N PRO A 204 -7.26 -1.21 -23.79
CA PRO A 204 -6.18 -1.40 -24.75
C PRO A 204 -6.75 -1.61 -26.17
N PRO A 205 -6.11 -1.06 -27.23
CA PRO A 205 -4.86 -0.30 -27.23
C PRO A 205 -5.01 1.23 -27.04
N GLU A 206 -6.23 1.76 -26.95
CA GLU A 206 -6.49 3.20 -26.90
C GLU A 206 -5.89 3.87 -25.66
N ASN A 207 -5.82 3.15 -24.53
CA ASN A 207 -5.24 3.58 -23.25
C ASN A 207 -5.77 4.95 -22.78
N ARG A 208 -7.08 5.16 -22.84
CA ARG A 208 -7.72 6.41 -22.41
C ARG A 208 -8.38 6.28 -21.04
N LYS A 209 -8.81 5.07 -20.67
CA LYS A 209 -9.54 4.81 -19.42
C LYS A 209 -8.61 4.15 -18.41
N LYS A 210 -8.13 4.91 -17.42
CA LYS A 210 -7.28 4.32 -16.36
C LYS A 210 -8.11 3.34 -15.52
N SER A 211 -7.53 2.19 -15.20
CA SER A 211 -8.07 1.27 -14.19
C SER A 211 -7.93 1.90 -12.82
N ILE A 212 -9.01 1.91 -12.04
CA ILE A 212 -8.93 2.32 -10.63
C ILE A 212 -8.30 1.21 -9.80
N LEU A 213 -7.87 1.56 -8.59
CA LEU A 213 -7.34 0.60 -7.61
C LEU A 213 -8.31 0.50 -6.43
N PRO A 214 -8.31 -0.64 -5.71
CA PRO A 214 -9.14 -0.80 -4.52
C PRO A 214 -8.90 0.31 -3.51
N CYS A 215 -9.98 0.97 -3.06
CA CYS A 215 -9.89 2.24 -2.34
C CYS A 215 -9.15 2.15 -1.01
N THR A 216 -9.30 1.05 -0.25
CA THR A 216 -8.66 0.86 1.06
C THR A 216 -7.14 0.61 0.92
N PRO A 217 -6.68 -0.34 0.10
CA PRO A 217 -5.25 -0.47 -0.22
C PRO A 217 -4.63 0.83 -0.74
N LEU A 218 -5.31 1.52 -1.64
CA LEU A 218 -4.85 2.79 -2.19
C LEU A 218 -4.80 3.90 -1.12
N ALA A 219 -5.76 3.95 -0.19
CA ALA A 219 -5.74 4.89 0.93
C ALA A 219 -4.53 4.68 1.83
N VAL A 220 -4.15 3.43 2.12
CA VAL A 220 -2.94 3.13 2.90
C VAL A 220 -1.68 3.58 2.14
N VAL A 221 -1.59 3.33 0.83
CA VAL A 221 -0.49 3.83 -0.01
C VAL A 221 -0.41 5.36 0.05
N LYS A 222 -1.54 6.06 -0.11
CA LYS A 222 -1.61 7.52 -0.04
C LYS A 222 -1.26 8.08 1.35
N ILE A 223 -1.60 7.36 2.42
CA ILE A 223 -1.12 7.69 3.76
C ILE A 223 0.41 7.57 3.82
N LEU A 224 0.99 6.50 3.32
CA LEU A 224 2.46 6.32 3.32
C LEU A 224 3.19 7.39 2.49
N GLU A 225 2.61 7.83 1.38
CA GLU A 225 3.10 8.97 0.60
C GLU A 225 3.06 10.27 1.43
N TYR A 226 1.92 10.57 2.06
CA TYR A 226 1.76 11.75 2.93
C TYR A 226 2.78 11.75 4.08
N LEU A 227 3.03 10.58 4.68
CA LEU A 227 3.98 10.39 5.77
C LEU A 227 5.46 10.42 5.33
N GLN A 228 5.75 10.64 4.03
CA GLN A 228 7.10 10.67 3.47
C GLN A 228 7.87 9.36 3.67
N ILE A 229 7.17 8.23 3.69
CA ILE A 229 7.79 6.89 3.75
C ILE A 229 8.25 6.45 2.36
N TYR A 230 7.53 6.88 1.32
CA TYR A 230 7.94 6.78 -0.07
C TYR A 230 9.13 7.72 -0.30
N ASN A 231 10.20 7.20 -0.90
CA ASN A 231 11.36 8.00 -1.25
C ASN A 231 11.13 8.70 -2.61
N PRO A 232 10.95 10.03 -2.65
CA PRO A 232 10.65 10.75 -3.89
C PRO A 232 11.85 10.83 -4.86
N ILE A 233 13.07 10.53 -4.38
CA ILE A 233 14.28 10.52 -5.20
C ILE A 233 14.29 9.29 -6.14
N LEU A 234 13.62 8.21 -5.76
CA LEU A 234 13.55 6.99 -6.56
C LEU A 234 12.47 7.10 -7.65
N ALA A 235 12.69 6.40 -8.76
CA ALA A 235 11.73 6.34 -9.86
C ALA A 235 10.38 5.77 -9.40
N SER A 236 9.31 6.19 -10.09
CA SER A 236 7.96 5.66 -9.86
C SER A 236 7.94 4.14 -10.00
N GLY A 237 7.18 3.48 -9.13
CA GLY A 237 7.17 2.02 -9.00
C GLY A 237 8.39 1.43 -8.29
N ASN A 238 9.31 2.21 -7.74
CA ASN A 238 10.41 1.71 -6.89
C ASN A 238 10.64 2.56 -5.63
N ARG A 239 9.67 3.40 -5.26
CA ARG A 239 9.79 4.41 -4.19
C ARG A 239 9.85 3.81 -2.78
N LEU A 240 9.44 2.55 -2.61
CA LEU A 240 9.55 1.82 -1.35
C LEU A 240 10.76 0.87 -1.30
N TYR A 241 11.67 0.97 -2.26
CA TYR A 241 12.87 0.13 -2.26
C TYR A 241 13.64 0.23 -0.93
N GLY A 242 14.00 -0.94 -0.38
CA GLY A 242 14.72 -1.04 0.89
C GLY A 242 13.85 -0.87 2.15
N LYS A 243 12.52 -0.72 2.00
CA LYS A 243 11.58 -0.75 3.13
C LYS A 243 11.06 -2.17 3.36
N THR A 244 10.98 -2.53 4.64
CA THR A 244 10.34 -3.77 5.09
C THR A 244 9.00 -3.45 5.73
N ILE A 245 7.92 -4.04 5.23
CA ILE A 245 6.55 -3.75 5.69
C ILE A 245 5.86 -5.03 6.15
N THR A 246 5.25 -5.05 7.33
CA THR A 246 4.36 -6.14 7.76
C THR A 246 2.91 -5.72 7.58
N VAL A 247 2.13 -6.54 6.86
CA VAL A 247 0.67 -6.40 6.74
C VAL A 247 0.02 -7.55 7.51
N ILE A 248 -0.70 -7.20 8.57
CA ILE A 248 -1.41 -8.14 9.45
C ILE A 248 -2.87 -8.23 9.01
N ASN A 249 -3.05 -8.85 7.85
CA ASN A 249 -4.32 -9.25 7.21
C ASN A 249 -3.94 -9.79 5.82
N ARG A 250 -4.44 -10.96 5.42
CA ARG A 250 -4.29 -11.51 4.05
C ARG A 250 -5.63 -11.77 3.34
N SER A 251 -6.65 -10.98 3.65
CA SER A 251 -7.95 -11.04 2.98
C SER A 251 -7.83 -10.69 1.51
N GLU A 252 -8.72 -11.28 0.70
CA GLU A 252 -8.82 -11.01 -0.73
C GLU A 252 -9.22 -9.57 -1.06
N VAL A 253 -9.97 -8.93 -0.15
CA VAL A 253 -10.51 -7.58 -0.33
C VAL A 253 -9.47 -6.50 -0.06
N ASN A 254 -8.67 -6.65 1.01
CA ASN A 254 -7.78 -5.58 1.49
C ASN A 254 -6.35 -6.04 1.68
N GLY A 255 -6.12 -7.11 2.44
CA GLY A 255 -4.79 -7.52 2.88
C GLY A 255 -3.86 -7.92 1.74
N ARG A 256 -4.29 -8.88 0.92
CA ARG A 256 -3.51 -9.38 -0.22
C ARG A 256 -3.31 -8.33 -1.32
N PRO A 257 -4.33 -7.53 -1.70
CA PRO A 257 -4.15 -6.38 -2.59
C PRO A 257 -3.12 -5.36 -2.10
N LEU A 258 -3.18 -4.99 -0.82
CA LEU A 258 -2.26 -4.04 -0.21
C LEU A 258 -0.82 -4.57 -0.23
N ALA A 259 -0.62 -5.84 0.15
CA ALA A 259 0.71 -6.44 0.13
C ALA A 259 1.33 -6.46 -1.28
N ALA A 260 0.51 -6.77 -2.30
CA ALA A 260 0.96 -6.76 -3.69
C ALA A 260 1.30 -5.36 -4.21
N LEU A 261 0.49 -4.33 -3.89
CA LEU A 261 0.77 -2.94 -4.26
C LEU A 261 2.12 -2.46 -3.69
N LEU A 262 2.32 -2.67 -2.38
CA LEU A 262 3.54 -2.27 -1.70
C LEU A 262 4.78 -3.00 -2.24
N ALA A 263 4.66 -4.29 -2.52
CA ALA A 263 5.75 -5.08 -3.11
C ALA A 263 6.09 -4.65 -4.54
N ASN A 264 5.07 -4.31 -5.33
CA ASN A 264 5.25 -3.79 -6.68
C ASN A 264 5.95 -2.42 -6.69
N ASP A 265 5.79 -1.61 -5.62
CA ASP A 265 6.49 -0.35 -5.42
C ASP A 265 7.91 -0.51 -4.82
N GLY A 266 8.37 -1.75 -4.64
CA GLY A 266 9.75 -2.10 -4.28
C GLY A 266 9.97 -2.51 -2.82
N ALA A 267 8.92 -2.54 -1.98
CA ALA A 267 9.05 -3.01 -0.60
C ALA A 267 9.26 -4.53 -0.54
N THR A 268 9.90 -4.99 0.55
CA THR A 268 9.75 -6.37 1.01
C THR A 268 8.57 -6.42 1.98
N VAL A 269 7.55 -7.21 1.67
CA VAL A 269 6.30 -7.20 2.45
C VAL A 269 6.06 -8.56 3.09
N TYR A 270 6.01 -8.60 4.41
CA TYR A 270 5.54 -9.75 5.19
C TYR A 270 4.01 -9.70 5.29
N SER A 271 3.33 -10.58 4.56
CA SER A 271 1.88 -10.75 4.58
C SER A 271 1.52 -11.84 5.58
N VAL A 272 0.95 -11.42 6.72
CA VAL A 272 0.65 -12.28 7.87
C VAL A 272 -0.82 -12.66 7.87
N ASP A 273 -1.08 -13.94 8.07
CA ASP A 273 -2.40 -14.54 8.23
C ASP A 273 -2.40 -15.52 9.40
N ILE A 274 -3.60 -15.97 9.81
CA ILE A 274 -3.76 -17.03 10.81
C ILE A 274 -3.04 -18.33 10.44
N THR A 275 -2.84 -18.61 9.15
CA THR A 275 -2.18 -19.82 8.65
C THR A 275 -0.65 -19.71 8.56
N GLY A 276 -0.09 -18.50 8.68
CA GLY A 276 1.36 -18.28 8.59
C GLY A 276 1.74 -17.04 7.79
N VAL A 277 3.03 -16.93 7.47
CA VAL A 277 3.62 -15.74 6.85
C VAL A 277 4.03 -16.02 5.40
N GLN A 278 3.71 -15.06 4.54
CA GLN A 278 4.18 -15.00 3.16
C GLN A 278 5.02 -13.75 2.94
N VAL A 279 6.02 -13.84 2.07
CA VAL A 279 6.85 -12.70 1.65
C VAL A 279 6.50 -12.33 0.22
N PHE A 280 6.05 -11.09 0.07
CA PHE A 280 5.76 -10.46 -1.19
C PHE A 280 6.95 -9.58 -1.57
N THR A 281 7.49 -9.80 -2.76
CA THR A 281 8.60 -9.01 -3.32
C THR A 281 8.27 -8.61 -4.74
N ARG A 282 9.00 -7.64 -5.28
CA ARG A 282 8.88 -7.25 -6.68
C ARG A 282 9.18 -8.44 -7.60
N GLY A 283 8.43 -8.56 -8.70
CA GLY A 283 8.75 -9.51 -9.75
C GLY A 283 10.12 -9.25 -10.39
N GLU A 284 10.96 -10.29 -10.48
CA GLU A 284 12.27 -10.21 -11.12
C GLU A 284 12.21 -10.58 -12.61
N GLY A 285 12.76 -9.72 -13.47
CA GLY A 285 12.94 -9.95 -14.90
C GLY A 285 11.75 -9.57 -15.80
N ILE A 286 11.97 -9.59 -17.12
CA ILE A 286 11.02 -9.13 -18.14
C ILE A 286 9.71 -9.95 -18.14
N LYS A 287 9.77 -11.23 -17.72
CA LYS A 287 8.63 -12.16 -17.75
C LYS A 287 7.72 -12.08 -16.51
N LYS A 288 8.15 -11.44 -15.43
CA LYS A 288 7.43 -11.42 -14.15
C LYS A 288 6.97 -10.01 -13.82
N ALA A 289 5.97 -9.52 -14.57
CA ALA A 289 5.35 -8.23 -14.32
C ALA A 289 4.54 -8.17 -13.01
N ARG A 290 4.38 -9.30 -12.31
CA ARG A 290 3.61 -9.45 -11.07
C ARG A 290 4.55 -9.62 -9.89
N HIS A 291 4.12 -9.18 -8.71
CA HIS A 291 4.75 -9.50 -7.44
C HIS A 291 5.00 -11.01 -7.29
N LEU A 292 6.09 -11.36 -6.61
CA LEU A 292 6.44 -12.72 -6.23
C LEU A 292 5.98 -13.00 -4.82
N VAL A 293 5.38 -14.16 -4.61
CA VAL A 293 4.95 -14.65 -3.30
C VAL A 293 5.76 -15.87 -2.95
N GLN A 294 6.34 -15.87 -1.75
CA GLN A 294 7.08 -17.01 -1.20
C GLN A 294 6.58 -17.28 0.21
N ASP A 295 6.25 -18.54 0.51
CA ASP A 295 5.90 -18.94 1.87
C ASP A 295 7.15 -18.91 2.77
N LYS A 296 6.99 -18.42 4.00
CA LYS A 296 8.01 -18.50 5.05
C LYS A 296 7.57 -19.55 6.05
N GLU A 297 7.92 -20.79 5.77
CA GLU A 297 7.59 -21.92 6.63
C GLU A 297 8.09 -21.69 8.07
N GLY A 298 7.21 -21.91 9.04
CA GLY A 298 7.49 -21.76 10.47
C GLY A 298 7.53 -20.32 10.99
N TRP A 299 7.48 -19.31 10.13
CA TRP A 299 7.46 -17.91 10.56
C TRP A 299 6.09 -17.51 11.08
N LYS A 300 6.11 -16.65 12.08
CA LYS A 300 4.92 -16.05 12.71
C LYS A 300 5.02 -14.53 12.72
N LEU A 301 4.00 -13.88 13.26
CA LEU A 301 3.95 -12.43 13.40
C LEU A 301 5.15 -11.91 14.19
N GLU A 302 5.54 -12.62 15.25
CA GLU A 302 6.61 -12.26 16.17
C GLU A 302 7.98 -12.19 15.48
N ASP A 303 8.18 -12.96 14.42
CA ASP A 303 9.42 -12.95 13.63
C ASP A 303 9.48 -11.74 12.68
N CYS A 304 8.33 -11.20 12.29
CA CYS A 304 8.21 -10.13 11.29
C CYS A 304 8.30 -8.73 11.91
N LEU A 305 7.70 -8.55 13.09
CA LEU A 305 7.59 -7.23 13.75
C LEU A 305 8.95 -6.55 14.04
N PRO A 306 9.99 -7.27 14.51
CA PRO A 306 11.28 -6.64 14.81
C PRO A 306 12.04 -6.17 13.55
N LEU A 307 11.72 -6.72 12.38
CA LEU A 307 12.39 -6.42 11.11
C LEU A 307 11.72 -5.28 10.34
N SER A 308 10.48 -4.94 10.70
CA SER A 308 9.62 -4.08 9.89
C SER A 308 9.83 -2.60 10.19
N ASP A 309 10.00 -1.81 9.13
CA ASP A 309 9.99 -0.35 9.21
C ASP A 309 8.56 0.20 9.32
N VAL A 310 7.59 -0.54 8.76
CA VAL A 310 6.16 -0.21 8.78
C VAL A 310 5.35 -1.44 9.18
N VAL A 311 4.38 -1.26 10.09
CA VAL A 311 3.45 -2.31 10.50
C VAL A 311 2.01 -1.84 10.26
N ILE A 312 1.25 -2.60 9.48
CA ILE A 312 -0.11 -2.27 9.07
C ILE A 312 -1.06 -3.32 9.64
N GLY A 313 -1.93 -2.92 10.56
CA GLY A 313 -2.93 -3.78 11.19
C GLY A 313 -4.30 -3.67 10.52
N GLY A 314 -4.93 -4.82 10.25
CA GLY A 314 -6.21 -4.89 9.57
C GLY A 314 -7.12 -6.02 10.01
N VAL A 315 -6.94 -6.57 11.21
CA VAL A 315 -7.68 -7.75 11.66
C VAL A 315 -9.08 -7.34 12.14
N PRO A 316 -10.17 -7.90 11.58
CA PRO A 316 -11.55 -7.54 11.90
C PRO A 316 -12.05 -8.24 13.19
N VAL A 317 -11.21 -8.29 14.22
CA VAL A 317 -11.51 -8.95 15.50
C VAL A 317 -11.17 -8.00 16.64
N GLU A 318 -12.14 -7.70 17.50
CA GLU A 318 -11.97 -6.75 18.61
C GLU A 318 -10.92 -7.20 19.63
N SER A 319 -10.89 -8.51 19.94
CA SER A 319 -9.97 -9.10 20.91
C SER A 319 -8.52 -9.18 20.39
N PHE A 320 -8.29 -9.07 19.09
CA PHE A 320 -6.95 -9.13 18.53
C PHE A 320 -6.16 -7.87 18.86
N LYS A 321 -4.90 -8.05 19.29
CA LYS A 321 -3.95 -6.99 19.60
C LYS A 321 -2.58 -7.34 19.05
N VAL A 322 -1.92 -6.37 18.43
CA VAL A 322 -0.55 -6.51 17.93
C VAL A 322 0.42 -6.46 19.12
N PRO A 323 1.34 -7.45 19.26
CA PRO A 323 2.39 -7.46 20.28
C PRO A 323 3.31 -6.24 20.13
N THR A 324 3.03 -5.18 20.89
CA THR A 324 3.64 -3.87 20.66
C THR A 324 5.11 -3.84 21.11
N GLU A 325 5.45 -4.67 22.08
CA GLU A 325 6.80 -4.88 22.60
C GLU A 325 7.78 -5.41 21.53
N LEU A 326 7.28 -6.12 20.51
CA LEU A 326 8.08 -6.69 19.42
C LEU A 326 8.27 -5.71 18.25
N ILE A 327 7.53 -4.60 18.25
CA ILE A 327 7.63 -3.60 17.19
C ILE A 327 8.98 -2.89 17.30
N ARG A 328 9.67 -2.83 16.16
CA ARG A 328 10.93 -2.11 16.02
C ARG A 328 10.79 -0.64 16.45
N GLU A 329 11.77 -0.16 17.21
CA GLU A 329 11.84 1.25 17.61
C GLU A 329 11.84 2.17 16.38
N GLY A 330 10.98 3.19 16.41
CA GLY A 330 10.82 4.15 15.31
C GLY A 330 10.01 3.65 14.12
N ALA A 331 9.39 2.47 14.19
CA ALA A 331 8.51 1.99 13.13
C ALA A 331 7.28 2.89 12.94
N VAL A 332 6.69 2.85 11.74
CA VAL A 332 5.41 3.50 11.45
C VAL A 332 4.27 2.49 11.58
N CYS A 333 3.22 2.85 12.30
CA CYS A 333 2.09 1.94 12.53
C CYS A 333 0.79 2.51 11.99
N ILE A 334 0.05 1.72 11.21
CA ILE A 334 -1.22 2.12 10.58
C ILE A 334 -2.27 1.06 10.90
N ASN A 335 -3.46 1.48 11.32
CA ASN A 335 -4.59 0.59 11.54
C ASN A 335 -5.71 0.90 10.56
N PHE A 336 -6.05 -0.06 9.69
CA PHE A 336 -7.20 0.05 8.78
C PHE A 336 -8.42 -0.77 9.21
N SER A 337 -8.31 -1.57 10.27
CA SER A 337 -9.46 -2.26 10.86
C SER A 337 -10.42 -1.28 11.53
N SER A 338 -11.72 -1.61 11.51
CA SER A 338 -12.75 -0.94 12.32
C SER A 338 -12.48 -1.11 13.83
N TYR A 339 -11.78 -2.18 14.21
CA TYR A 339 -11.33 -2.41 15.58
C TYR A 339 -9.93 -1.86 15.81
N ARG A 340 -9.64 -1.53 17.07
CA ARG A 340 -8.30 -1.06 17.46
C ARG A 340 -7.37 -2.26 17.60
N ASN A 341 -6.55 -2.54 16.58
CA ASN A 341 -5.57 -3.63 16.66
C ASN A 341 -4.32 -3.26 17.47
N PHE A 342 -4.04 -1.97 17.69
CA PHE A 342 -2.89 -1.51 18.48
C PHE A 342 -3.36 -0.96 19.82
N ASP A 343 -2.60 -1.24 20.88
CA ASP A 343 -2.74 -0.56 22.16
C ASP A 343 -2.23 0.88 22.02
N GLY A 344 -3.12 1.85 22.13
CA GLY A 344 -2.83 3.27 21.88
C GLY A 344 -1.75 3.86 22.81
N PRO A 345 -1.81 3.64 24.13
CA PRO A 345 -0.72 4.00 25.03
C PRO A 345 0.61 3.31 24.71
N ALA A 346 0.62 1.98 24.55
CA ALA A 346 1.86 1.23 24.36
C ALA A 346 2.54 1.56 23.02
N ILE A 347 1.75 1.71 21.93
CA ILE A 347 2.33 1.95 20.60
C ILE A 347 3.04 3.28 20.50
N LYS A 348 2.58 4.28 21.27
CA LYS A 348 3.20 5.61 21.32
C LYS A 348 4.57 5.62 21.99
N GLU A 349 4.94 4.55 22.68
CA GLU A 349 6.27 4.41 23.27
C GLU A 349 7.30 3.83 22.29
N LYS A 350 6.84 3.19 21.21
CA LYS A 350 7.68 2.48 20.23
C LYS A 350 7.71 3.13 18.85
N ALA A 351 6.53 3.47 18.33
CA ALA A 351 6.37 3.94 16.96
C ALA A 351 6.84 5.40 16.81
N SER A 352 7.46 5.73 15.68
CA SER A 352 7.76 7.13 15.33
C SER A 352 6.47 7.87 14.93
N ILE A 353 5.59 7.19 14.19
CA ILE A 353 4.32 7.72 13.70
C ILE A 353 3.24 6.66 13.89
N TYR A 354 2.07 7.08 14.37
CA TYR A 354 0.90 6.22 14.52
C TYR A 354 -0.34 6.83 13.85
N VAL A 355 -0.97 6.06 12.96
CA VAL A 355 -2.24 6.38 12.31
C VAL A 355 -3.33 5.43 12.84
N PRO A 356 -4.21 5.90 13.74
CA PRO A 356 -5.16 5.01 14.44
C PRO A 356 -6.30 4.47 13.59
N SER A 357 -6.63 5.14 12.48
CA SER A 357 -7.69 4.75 11.56
C SER A 357 -7.40 5.30 10.17
N VAL A 358 -7.94 4.67 9.12
CA VAL A 358 -7.80 5.14 7.73
C VAL A 358 -9.13 5.58 7.10
N GLY A 359 -10.27 5.32 7.74
CA GLY A 359 -11.60 5.42 7.11
C GLY A 359 -11.90 6.76 6.41
N LYS A 360 -11.53 7.91 6.99
CA LYS A 360 -11.72 9.21 6.33
C LYS A 360 -10.88 9.36 5.06
N VAL A 361 -9.68 8.77 5.03
CA VAL A 361 -8.84 8.74 3.82
C VAL A 361 -9.46 7.78 2.80
N THR A 362 -9.98 6.63 3.24
CA THR A 362 -10.71 5.70 2.36
C THR A 362 -11.86 6.38 1.64
N ILE A 363 -12.67 7.18 2.34
CA ILE A 363 -13.77 7.95 1.72
C ILE A 363 -13.24 8.98 0.71
N ALA A 364 -12.15 9.69 1.03
CA ALA A 364 -11.54 10.64 0.10
C ALA A 364 -11.02 9.95 -1.18
N ILE A 365 -10.40 8.77 -1.04
CA ILE A 365 -9.94 7.96 -2.18
C ILE A 365 -11.10 7.37 -2.97
N LEU A 366 -12.19 6.99 -2.30
CA LEU A 366 -13.41 6.56 -2.96
C LEU A 366 -14.00 7.66 -3.85
N LEU A 367 -14.05 8.91 -3.34
CA LEU A 367 -14.46 10.05 -4.16
C LEU A 367 -13.50 10.31 -5.32
N ARG A 368 -12.18 10.16 -5.11
CA ARG A 368 -11.20 10.24 -6.20
C ARG A 368 -11.43 9.16 -7.27
N ASN A 369 -11.78 7.94 -6.87
CA ASN A 369 -12.16 6.87 -7.78
C ASN A 369 -13.45 7.21 -8.53
N LEU A 370 -14.46 7.77 -7.86
CA LEU A 370 -15.69 8.25 -8.51
C LEU A 370 -15.38 9.28 -9.60
N VAL A 371 -14.60 10.32 -9.29
CA VAL A 371 -14.19 11.33 -10.28
C VAL A 371 -13.43 10.70 -11.44
N ARG A 372 -12.57 9.70 -11.17
CA ARG A 372 -11.87 8.93 -12.21
C ARG A 372 -12.84 8.16 -13.11
N LEU A 373 -13.82 7.47 -12.54
CA LEU A 373 -14.81 6.71 -13.30
C LEU A 373 -15.67 7.64 -14.17
N ILE A 374 -16.08 8.80 -13.65
CA ILE A 374 -16.78 9.83 -14.41
C ILE A 374 -15.92 10.31 -15.59
N ALA A 375 -14.63 10.56 -15.38
CA ALA A 375 -13.73 10.97 -16.44
C ALA A 375 -13.52 9.90 -17.53
N ASN A 376 -13.60 8.61 -17.16
CA ASN A 376 -13.54 7.48 -18.09
C ASN A 376 -14.81 7.31 -18.94
N ARG A 377 -15.93 7.96 -18.58
CA ARG A 377 -17.16 7.93 -19.38
C ARG A 377 -16.97 8.69 -20.69
N PRO A 378 -17.58 8.24 -21.81
CA PRO A 378 -17.58 9.01 -23.04
C PRO A 378 -18.10 10.42 -22.75
N SER A 379 -17.38 11.45 -23.18
CA SER A 379 -17.90 12.81 -23.10
C SER A 379 -19.06 12.96 -24.09
N LYS A 380 -20.17 13.59 -23.69
CA LYS A 380 -21.21 14.01 -24.64
C LYS A 380 -20.70 15.07 -25.62
N ASP A 381 -19.59 15.74 -25.28
CA ASP A 381 -18.86 16.71 -26.09
C ASP A 381 -17.40 16.28 -26.24
N GLU A 382 -17.06 15.64 -27.37
CA GLU A 382 -15.71 15.17 -27.72
C GLU A 382 -14.79 16.29 -28.24
N SER A 383 -15.05 17.56 -27.89
CA SER A 383 -14.12 18.62 -28.26
C SER A 383 -12.72 18.33 -27.72
N GLN A 384 -11.71 18.58 -28.57
CA GLN A 384 -10.31 18.23 -28.27
C GLN A 384 -9.80 18.87 -26.96
N LYS A 385 -10.32 20.06 -26.63
CA LYS A 385 -10.07 20.75 -25.34
C LYS A 385 -10.56 19.96 -24.12
N ASN A 386 -11.73 19.32 -24.19
CA ASN A 386 -12.26 18.52 -23.08
C ASN A 386 -11.46 17.23 -22.87
N VAL A 387 -10.95 16.63 -23.95
CA VAL A 387 -10.09 15.44 -23.88
C VAL A 387 -8.74 15.78 -23.25
N GLU A 388 -8.12 16.89 -23.66
CA GLU A 388 -6.86 17.39 -23.09
C GLU A 388 -7.02 17.76 -21.60
N ALA A 389 -8.07 18.50 -21.23
CA ALA A 389 -8.34 18.87 -19.85
C ALA A 389 -8.53 17.65 -18.92
N ARG A 390 -9.20 16.59 -19.40
CA ARG A 390 -9.36 15.34 -18.66
C ARG A 390 -8.03 14.58 -18.49
N ALA A 391 -7.16 14.58 -19.49
CA ALA A 391 -5.84 13.97 -19.38
C ALA A 391 -4.93 14.74 -18.39
N GLU A 392 -4.94 16.07 -18.46
CA GLU A 392 -4.16 16.95 -17.60
C GLU A 392 -4.63 16.93 -16.13
N ALA A 393 -5.95 16.79 -15.90
CA ALA A 393 -6.52 16.71 -14.55
C ALA A 393 -5.96 15.54 -13.72
N PHE A 394 -5.34 14.55 -14.37
CA PHE A 394 -4.72 13.39 -13.72
C PHE A 394 -3.24 13.19 -14.10
N ALA A 395 -2.53 14.24 -14.49
CA ALA A 395 -1.14 14.15 -14.95
C ALA A 395 -0.15 13.68 -13.86
N ASP A 396 -0.46 13.90 -12.59
CA ASP A 396 0.41 13.56 -11.45
C ASP A 396 0.23 12.13 -10.90
N ASP A 397 -0.65 11.33 -11.52
CA ASP A 397 -1.12 10.01 -11.05
C ASP A 397 -0.49 8.78 -11.75
#